data_AF-A0AAU1PYA0-F1
#
_entry.id   AF-A0AAU1PYA0-F1
#
_cell.length_a   1.000
_cell.length_b   1.000
_cell.length_c   1.000
_cell.angle_alpha   90.00
_cell.angle_beta   90.00
_cell.angle_gamma   90.00
#
_symmetry.space_group_name_H-M   'P 1'
#
loop_
_entity.id
_entity.type
_entity.pdbx_description
1 polymer ?
#
loop_
_entity_poly.entity_id
_entity_poly.type
_entity_poly.pdbx_seq_one_letter_code
_entity_poly.pdbx_strand_id
1 'polypeptide(L)'
;MTVSAIQTAEVPPIAGDTSCCGRCGCRLSRYNSTEYCSGCSRHVREAQPSRPLVPTHVWHSAEVRDALTQRDFGRLCRLVREIGSLRQEDMATLTGLSQAFLSMLESGRRRLTNIDRIIVLLDGLEAPTELTGPMLRSSAAPASPYLRAAC
;
A
#
# COMPACT_ATOMS: atom_id res chain seq x y z
N MET A 1 -49.72 -56.90 -7.48
CA MET A 1 -48.84 -56.38 -6.42
C MET A 1 -47.50 -56.07 -7.08
N THR A 2 -47.29 -54.84 -7.52
CA THR A 2 -46.04 -54.38 -8.14
C THR A 2 -45.54 -53.20 -7.33
N VAL A 3 -44.38 -53.36 -6.72
CA VAL A 3 -43.77 -52.42 -5.78
C VAL A 3 -42.93 -51.42 -6.59
N SER A 4 -43.24 -50.14 -6.51
CA SER A 4 -42.45 -49.07 -7.11
C SER A 4 -41.12 -48.90 -6.36
N ALA A 5 -40.01 -49.11 -7.06
CA ALA A 5 -38.69 -48.73 -6.59
C ALA A 5 -38.49 -47.23 -6.75
N ILE A 6 -38.30 -46.53 -5.63
CA ILE A 6 -37.87 -45.13 -5.60
C ILE A 6 -36.37 -45.15 -5.87
N GLN A 7 -35.95 -44.57 -7.00
CA GLN A 7 -34.54 -44.42 -7.33
C GLN A 7 -34.01 -43.16 -6.66
N THR A 8 -33.21 -43.35 -5.61
CA THR A 8 -32.39 -42.31 -4.98
C THR A 8 -31.37 -41.84 -6.03
N ALA A 9 -31.53 -40.62 -6.53
CA ALA A 9 -30.49 -39.98 -7.34
C ALA A 9 -29.33 -39.60 -6.42
N GLU A 10 -28.22 -40.31 -6.62
CA GLU A 10 -26.92 -40.13 -6.00
C GLU A 10 -26.39 -38.71 -6.24
N VAL A 11 -26.08 -37.99 -5.17
CA VAL A 11 -25.38 -36.69 -5.23
C VAL A 11 -23.96 -36.97 -5.74
N PRO A 12 -23.51 -36.39 -6.87
CA PRO A 12 -22.17 -36.64 -7.36
C PRO A 12 -21.13 -36.10 -6.35
N PRO A 13 -19.97 -36.75 -6.21
CA PRO A 13 -18.89 -36.23 -5.40
C PRO A 13 -18.43 -34.90 -6.02
N ILE A 14 -18.69 -33.79 -5.32
CA ILE A 14 -17.97 -32.54 -5.54
C ILE A 14 -16.48 -32.85 -5.45
N ALA A 15 -15.83 -32.96 -6.62
CA ALA A 15 -14.40 -33.08 -6.75
C ALA A 15 -13.80 -31.87 -6.04
N GLY A 16 -13.36 -32.09 -4.80
CA GLY A 16 -12.69 -31.08 -4.01
C GLY A 16 -11.37 -30.79 -4.71
N ASP A 17 -11.36 -29.72 -5.50
CA ASP A 17 -10.16 -29.25 -6.16
C ASP A 17 -9.10 -29.10 -5.08
N THR A 18 -8.07 -29.92 -5.18
CA THR A 18 -7.14 -30.13 -4.08
C THR A 18 -6.15 -28.98 -4.13
N SER A 19 -6.57 -27.83 -3.61
CA SER A 19 -5.74 -26.63 -3.63
C SER A 19 -4.49 -26.88 -2.79
N CYS A 20 -3.32 -26.60 -3.34
CA CYS A 20 -2.05 -26.66 -2.62
C CYS A 20 -1.63 -25.25 -2.21
N CYS A 21 -0.93 -25.14 -1.09
CA CYS A 21 -0.34 -23.87 -0.69
C CYS A 21 0.72 -23.45 -1.72
N GLY A 22 0.62 -22.23 -2.25
CA GLY A 22 1.57 -21.67 -3.21
C GLY A 22 3.01 -21.46 -2.68
N ARG A 23 3.26 -21.75 -1.40
CA ARG A 23 4.58 -21.56 -0.74
C ARG A 23 5.21 -22.86 -0.24
N CYS A 24 4.51 -23.64 0.58
CA CYS A 24 5.05 -24.88 1.15
C CYS A 24 4.56 -26.15 0.45
N GLY A 25 3.64 -26.03 -0.52
CA GLY A 25 3.08 -27.18 -1.25
C GLY A 25 2.16 -28.08 -0.45
N CYS A 26 1.91 -27.79 0.84
CA CYS A 26 0.97 -28.58 1.64
C CYS A 26 -0.46 -28.45 1.09
N ARG A 27 -1.20 -29.55 1.13
CA ARG A 27 -2.61 -29.59 0.76
C ARG A 27 -3.42 -28.66 1.67
N LEU A 28 -4.18 -27.75 1.06
CA LEU A 28 -5.09 -26.87 1.75
C LEU A 28 -6.37 -27.64 2.11
N SER A 29 -6.96 -27.27 3.25
CA SER A 29 -8.28 -27.76 3.63
C SER A 29 -9.32 -27.24 2.64
N ARG A 30 -10.40 -28.01 2.42
CA ARG A 30 -11.53 -27.58 1.57
C ARG A 30 -12.20 -26.30 2.04
N TYR A 31 -12.08 -25.99 3.33
CA TYR A 31 -12.60 -24.76 3.93
C TYR A 31 -11.61 -23.60 3.90
N ASN A 32 -10.40 -23.81 3.36
CA ASN A 32 -9.42 -22.74 3.23
C ASN A 32 -9.54 -22.09 1.85
N SER A 33 -10.12 -20.90 1.82
CA SER A 33 -10.29 -20.10 0.60
C SER A 33 -9.07 -19.23 0.26
N THR A 34 -7.97 -19.31 1.01
CA THR A 34 -6.74 -18.56 0.74
C THR A 34 -5.74 -19.39 -0.06
N GLU A 35 -4.84 -18.73 -0.79
CA GLU A 35 -3.77 -19.38 -1.57
C GLU A 35 -2.61 -19.95 -0.71
N TYR A 36 -2.65 -19.70 0.61
CA TYR A 36 -1.60 -20.10 1.56
C TYR A 36 -2.16 -20.90 2.73
N CYS A 37 -1.41 -21.88 3.24
CA CYS A 37 -1.79 -22.57 4.48
C CYS A 37 -1.74 -21.60 5.67
N SER A 38 -2.36 -21.93 6.80
CA SER A 38 -2.37 -21.06 7.99
C SER A 38 -0.96 -20.67 8.47
N GLY A 39 0.00 -21.59 8.43
CA GLY A 39 1.40 -21.33 8.77
C GLY A 39 2.12 -20.41 7.78
N CYS A 40 1.95 -20.67 6.48
CA CYS A 40 2.53 -19.80 5.44
C CYS A 40 1.86 -18.43 5.40
N SER A 41 0.54 -18.36 5.62
CA SER A 41 -0.21 -17.11 5.71
C SER A 41 0.29 -16.25 6.86
N ARG A 42 0.51 -16.85 8.04
CA ARG A 42 1.10 -16.16 9.19
C ARG A 42 2.49 -15.62 8.84
N HIS A 43 3.34 -16.45 8.25
CA HIS A 43 4.69 -16.04 7.92
C HIS A 43 4.72 -14.98 6.80
N VAL A 44 3.80 -15.02 5.84
CA VAL A 44 3.63 -13.95 4.84
C VAL A 44 3.16 -12.65 5.50
N ARG A 45 2.22 -12.73 6.47
CA ARG A 45 1.75 -11.56 7.23
C ARG A 45 2.81 -10.97 8.13
N GLU A 46 3.62 -11.79 8.79
CA GLU A 46 4.73 -11.35 9.65
C GLU A 46 5.90 -10.80 8.83
N ALA A 47 6.15 -11.35 7.63
CA ALA A 47 7.21 -10.90 6.73
C ALA A 47 6.80 -9.73 5.81
N GLN A 48 5.52 -9.37 5.75
CA GLN A 48 5.08 -8.14 5.09
C GLN A 48 5.28 -6.99 6.08
N PRO A 49 6.33 -6.15 5.93
CA PRO A 49 6.35 -4.89 6.65
C PRO A 49 5.09 -4.13 6.23
N SER A 50 4.22 -3.83 7.18
CA SER A 50 3.09 -2.94 6.97
C SER A 50 3.66 -1.66 6.38
N ARG A 51 3.37 -1.39 5.10
CA ARG A 51 3.85 -0.18 4.44
C ARG A 51 3.47 1.00 5.34
N PRO A 52 4.44 1.83 5.77
CA PRO A 52 4.11 3.00 6.56
C PRO A 52 3.15 3.87 5.75
N LEU A 53 2.21 4.51 6.42
CA LEU A 53 1.18 5.37 5.84
C LEU A 53 1.15 6.67 6.63
N VAL A 54 0.94 7.80 5.97
CA VAL A 54 0.74 9.07 6.66
C VAL A 54 -0.70 9.14 7.17
N PRO A 55 -0.94 9.23 8.49
CA PRO A 55 -2.30 9.36 9.01
C PRO A 55 -3.00 10.62 8.49
N THR A 56 -4.29 10.51 8.17
CA THR A 56 -5.05 11.62 7.57
C THR A 56 -5.11 12.86 8.47
N HIS A 57 -5.13 12.70 9.80
CA HIS A 57 -5.17 13.81 10.77
C HIS A 57 -3.95 14.74 10.66
N VAL A 58 -2.82 14.27 10.15
CA VAL A 58 -1.60 15.07 9.94
C VAL A 58 -1.90 16.26 9.03
N TRP A 59 -2.64 16.02 7.95
CA TRP A 59 -3.02 17.04 6.98
C TRP A 59 -4.03 18.06 7.52
N HIS A 60 -4.66 17.75 8.66
CA HIS A 60 -5.56 18.67 9.34
C HIS A 60 -4.84 19.69 10.24
N SER A 61 -3.53 19.55 10.47
CA SER A 61 -2.75 20.50 11.25
C SER A 61 -2.56 21.83 10.53
N ALA A 62 -2.74 22.94 11.24
CA ALA A 62 -2.49 24.28 10.72
C ALA A 62 -1.02 24.48 10.33
N GLU A 63 -0.10 23.90 11.09
CA GLU A 63 1.35 24.00 10.86
C GLU A 63 1.77 23.27 9.58
N VAL A 64 1.17 22.10 9.31
CA VAL A 64 1.41 21.33 8.09
C VAL A 64 0.93 22.10 6.86
N ARG A 65 -0.25 22.74 6.96
CA ARG A 65 -0.78 23.59 5.88
C ARG A 65 0.04 24.87 5.67
N ASP A 66 0.52 25.49 6.74
CA ASP A 66 1.43 26.64 6.65
C ASP A 66 2.74 26.25 5.95
N ALA A 67 3.35 25.13 6.34
CA ALA A 67 4.56 24.63 5.69
C ALA A 67 4.35 24.33 4.19
N LEU A 68 3.20 23.74 3.81
CA LEU A 68 2.83 23.53 2.41
C LEU A 68 2.66 24.87 1.65
N THR A 69 1.99 25.84 2.27
CA THR A 69 1.75 27.17 1.69
C THR A 69 3.06 27.92 1.45
N GLN A 70 3.98 27.85 2.41
CA GLN A 70 5.32 28.45 2.32
C GLN A 70 6.30 27.63 1.45
N ARG A 71 5.87 26.45 0.96
CA ARG A 71 6.71 25.48 0.22
C ARG A 71 7.98 25.10 0.97
N ASP A 72 7.89 25.03 2.30
CA ASP A 72 8.97 24.57 3.16
C ASP A 72 8.89 23.05 3.34
N PHE A 73 9.48 22.33 2.40
CA PHE A 73 9.47 20.86 2.40
C PHE A 73 10.30 20.25 3.54
N GLY A 74 11.27 20.99 4.10
CA GLY A 74 12.03 20.53 5.27
C GLY A 74 11.17 20.53 6.52
N ARG A 75 10.50 21.66 6.76
CA ARG A 75 9.54 21.79 7.85
C ARG A 75 8.35 20.84 7.67
N LEU A 76 7.85 20.68 6.45
CA LEU A 76 6.78 19.73 6.13
C LEU A 76 7.13 18.30 6.53
N CYS A 77 8.28 17.78 6.06
CA CYS A 77 8.71 16.41 6.39
C CYS A 77 8.81 16.18 7.89
N ARG A 78 9.36 17.17 8.62
CA ARG A 78 9.49 17.11 10.07
C ARG A 78 8.13 17.06 10.76
N LEU A 79 7.20 17.95 10.39
CA LEU A 79 5.85 18.00 10.98
C LEU A 79 5.04 16.74 10.67
N VAL A 80 5.11 16.24 9.43
CA VAL A 80 4.45 14.99 9.04
C VAL A 80 4.97 13.82 9.88
N ARG A 81 6.28 13.78 10.09
CA ARG A 81 6.92 12.75 10.91
C ARG A 81 6.49 12.83 12.37
N GLU A 82 6.53 14.02 12.96
CA GLU A 82 6.21 14.25 14.38
C GLU A 82 4.72 14.00 14.68
N ILE A 83 3.80 14.52 13.84
CA ILE A 83 2.35 14.39 14.04
C ILE A 83 1.85 13.01 13.63
N GLY A 84 2.48 12.40 12.63
CA GLY A 84 2.17 11.05 12.16
C GLY A 84 2.80 9.94 12.99
N SER A 85 3.63 10.28 13.99
CA SER A 85 4.44 9.32 14.76
C SER A 85 5.27 8.37 13.87
N LEU A 86 5.75 8.89 12.75
CA LEU A 86 6.56 8.15 11.79
C LEU A 86 8.04 8.23 12.17
N ARG A 87 8.79 7.19 11.82
CA ARG A 87 10.25 7.24 11.88
C ARG A 87 10.82 7.86 10.61
N GLN A 88 12.10 8.23 10.65
CA GLN A 88 12.77 8.75 9.46
C GLN A 88 12.96 7.65 8.38
N GLU A 89 13.09 6.39 8.80
CA GLU A 89 13.09 5.22 7.92
C GLU A 89 11.73 5.01 7.24
N ASP A 90 10.62 5.30 7.93
CA ASP A 90 9.28 5.21 7.36
C ASP A 90 9.08 6.29 6.28
N MET A 91 9.52 7.51 6.56
CA MET A 91 9.51 8.62 5.60
C MET A 91 10.39 8.33 4.38
N ALA A 92 11.54 7.70 4.57
CA ALA A 92 12.41 7.26 3.47
C ALA A 92 11.72 6.20 2.60
N THR A 93 11.04 5.25 3.25
CA THR A 93 10.27 4.19 2.57
C THR A 93 9.09 4.77 1.78
N LEU A 94 8.37 5.74 2.36
CA LEU A 94 7.24 6.43 1.74
C LEU A 94 7.66 7.25 0.51
N THR A 95 8.72 8.05 0.64
CA THR A 95 9.12 9.04 -0.38
C THR A 95 10.17 8.54 -1.37
N GLY A 96 10.80 7.39 -1.12
CA GLY A 96 11.94 6.91 -1.89
C GLY A 96 13.22 7.75 -1.72
N LEU A 97 13.22 8.73 -0.81
CA LEU A 97 14.39 9.54 -0.48
C LEU A 97 15.28 8.82 0.53
N SER A 98 16.59 9.05 0.47
CA SER A 98 17.50 8.47 1.47
C SER A 98 17.31 9.13 2.84
N GLN A 99 17.49 8.37 3.91
CA GLN A 99 17.41 8.87 5.29
C GLN A 99 18.37 10.04 5.52
N ALA A 100 19.61 9.98 5.00
CA ALA A 100 20.58 11.06 5.10
C ALA A 100 20.10 12.34 4.37
N PHE A 101 19.43 12.18 3.23
CA PHE A 101 18.84 13.30 2.50
C PHE A 101 17.69 13.93 3.28
N LEU A 102 16.80 13.11 3.85
CA LEU A 102 15.72 13.58 4.73
C LEU A 102 16.27 14.33 5.95
N SER A 103 17.33 13.82 6.58
CA SER A 103 17.98 14.50 7.69
C SER A 103 18.57 15.86 7.30
N MET A 104 19.24 15.96 6.15
CA MET A 104 19.72 17.24 5.63
C MET A 104 18.58 18.21 5.27
N LEU A 105 17.46 17.67 4.80
CA LEU A 105 16.27 18.43 4.45
C LEU A 105 15.58 18.97 5.72
N GLU A 106 15.36 18.13 6.74
CA GLU A 106 14.76 18.50 8.03
C GLU A 106 15.61 19.50 8.83
N SER A 107 16.94 19.38 8.73
CA SER A 107 17.88 20.31 9.39
C SER A 107 18.13 21.61 8.61
N GLY A 108 17.51 21.78 7.43
CA GLY A 108 17.69 22.96 6.58
C GLY A 108 19.05 23.05 5.88
N ARG A 109 19.92 22.04 6.04
CA ARG A 109 21.22 21.96 5.34
C ARG A 109 21.07 21.78 3.83
N ARG A 110 19.93 21.25 3.38
CA ARG A 110 19.59 21.11 1.96
C ARG A 110 18.15 21.54 1.72
N ARG A 111 17.92 22.23 0.60
CA ARG A 111 16.57 22.62 0.16
C ARG A 111 16.13 21.76 -1.02
N LEU A 112 14.86 21.36 -1.03
CA LEU A 112 14.25 20.66 -2.15
C LEU A 112 13.75 21.71 -3.17
N THR A 113 14.53 21.96 -4.21
CA THR A 113 14.20 22.98 -5.25
C THR A 113 13.80 22.37 -6.58
N ASN A 114 14.11 21.10 -6.82
CA ASN A 114 13.74 20.39 -8.04
C ASN A 114 12.25 19.96 -7.94
N ILE A 115 11.46 20.38 -8.92
CA ILE A 115 10.02 20.14 -8.95
C ILE A 115 9.66 18.65 -9.05
N ASP A 116 10.40 17.86 -9.83
CA ASP A 116 10.17 16.42 -9.96
C ASP A 116 10.35 15.71 -8.62
N ARG A 117 11.37 16.10 -7.85
CA ARG A 117 11.57 15.56 -6.50
C ARG A 117 10.53 16.01 -5.49
N ILE A 118 10.01 17.23 -5.64
CA ILE A 118 8.90 17.71 -4.83
C ILE A 118 7.65 16.86 -5.12
N ILE A 119 7.39 16.57 -6.40
CA ILE A 119 6.27 15.73 -6.82
C ILE A 119 6.42 14.32 -6.23
N VAL A 120 7.58 13.69 -6.38
CA VAL A 120 7.85 12.35 -5.83
C VAL A 120 7.66 12.33 -4.30
N LEU A 121 8.10 13.38 -3.61
CA LEU A 121 7.92 13.49 -2.16
C LEU A 121 6.44 13.62 -1.79
N LEU A 122 5.68 14.49 -2.45
CA LEU A 122 4.26 14.71 -2.13
C LEU A 122 3.40 13.50 -2.50
N ASP A 123 3.71 12.84 -3.61
CA ASP A 123 3.05 11.62 -4.07
C ASP A 123 3.35 10.45 -3.11
N GLY A 124 4.61 10.29 -2.71
CA GLY A 124 5.03 9.28 -1.75
C GLY A 124 4.41 9.45 -0.36
N LEU A 125 4.10 10.68 0.04
CA LEU A 125 3.37 10.98 1.29
C LEU A 125 1.84 10.88 1.13
N GLU A 126 1.33 10.63 -0.07
CA GLU A 126 -0.10 10.64 -0.39
C GLU A 126 -0.78 11.96 0.04
N ALA A 127 -0.11 13.08 -0.21
CA ALA A 127 -0.58 14.39 0.22
C ALA A 127 -1.93 14.77 -0.46
N PRO A 128 -2.95 15.24 0.29
CA PRO A 128 -4.23 15.62 -0.27
C PRO A 128 -4.10 16.69 -1.36
N THR A 129 -4.83 16.49 -2.45
CA THR A 129 -4.77 17.35 -3.65
C THR A 129 -5.24 18.76 -3.34
N GLU A 130 -6.18 18.89 -2.40
CA GLU A 130 -6.79 20.14 -1.98
C GLU A 130 -5.77 21.08 -1.31
N LEU A 131 -4.71 20.52 -0.73
CA LEU A 131 -3.69 21.25 0.02
C LEU A 131 -2.43 21.54 -0.80
N THR A 132 -2.17 20.74 -1.84
CA THR A 132 -0.97 20.84 -2.69
C THR A 132 -1.19 21.67 -3.95
N GLY A 133 -2.45 21.88 -4.35
CA GLY A 133 -2.84 22.68 -5.50
C GLY A 133 -2.48 22.03 -6.84
N PRO A 134 -3.08 22.48 -7.96
CA PRO A 134 -2.88 21.87 -9.27
C PRO A 134 -1.46 22.04 -9.86
N MET A 135 -0.60 22.86 -9.24
CA MET A 135 0.71 23.24 -9.79
C MET A 135 1.85 22.24 -9.52
N LEU A 136 1.66 21.24 -8.65
CA LEU A 136 2.72 20.30 -8.26
C LEU A 136 2.38 18.84 -8.63
N ARG A 137 1.77 18.61 -9.80
CA ARG A 137 1.44 17.26 -10.28
C ARG A 137 2.27 16.91 -11.51
N SER A 138 3.01 15.80 -11.44
CA SER A 138 3.37 15.04 -12.64
C SER A 138 2.10 14.42 -13.16
N SER A 139 1.78 14.65 -14.44
CA SER A 139 0.74 13.92 -15.15
C SER A 139 1.20 12.49 -15.42
N ALA A 140 1.41 11.68 -14.38
CA ALA A 140 1.57 10.25 -14.52
C ALA A 140 0.18 9.61 -14.43
N ALA A 141 -0.57 9.71 -15.53
CA ALA A 141 -1.64 8.75 -15.76
C ALA A 141 -0.98 7.34 -15.76
N PRO A 142 -1.53 6.33 -15.05
CA PRO A 142 -1.11 4.98 -15.30
C PRO A 142 -1.53 4.66 -16.74
N ALA A 143 -0.57 4.65 -17.66
CA ALA A 143 -0.73 3.98 -18.93
C ALA A 143 -0.89 2.49 -18.60
N SER A 144 -2.12 2.05 -18.36
CA SER A 144 -2.44 0.64 -18.20
C SER A 144 -2.34 -0.01 -19.58
N PRO A 145 -1.39 -0.92 -19.83
CA PRO A 145 -1.34 -1.72 -21.05
C PRO A 145 -2.23 -2.97 -20.93
N TYR A 146 -2.96 -3.15 -19.82
CA TYR A 146 -3.82 -4.32 -19.60
C TYR A 146 -5.20 -4.16 -20.24
N LEU A 147 -5.20 -3.95 -21.56
CA LEU A 147 -6.26 -4.44 -22.43
C LEU A 147 -5.58 -5.21 -23.57
N ARG A 148 -5.24 -6.48 -23.30
CA ARG A 148 -5.20 -7.50 -24.34
C ARG A 148 -6.19 -8.60 -24.02
N ALA A 149 -7.02 -8.81 -25.03
CA ALA A 149 -8.06 -9.80 -25.19
C ALA A 149 -7.62 -11.25 -24.93
N ALA A 150 -8.61 -12.03 -24.49
CA ALA A 150 -8.96 -13.41 -24.85
C ALA A 150 -7.85 -14.48 -24.95
N CYS A 151 -7.97 -15.54 -24.16
CA CYS A 151 -8.75 -16.75 -24.49
C CYS A 151 -9.33 -17.35 -23.20
#